data_AF-A0A7Y9LBJ8-F1
#
_entry.id   AF-A0A7Y9LBJ8-F1
#
_cell.length_a   1.000
_cell.length_b   1.000
_cell.length_c   1.000
_cell.angle_alpha   90.00
_cell.angle_beta   90.00
_cell.angle_gamma   90.00
#
_symmetry.space_group_name_H-M   'P 1'
#
loop_
_entity.id
_entity.type
_entity.pdbx_description
1 polymer ?
#
loop_
_entity_poly.entity_id
_entity_poly.type
_entity_poly.pdbx_seq_one_letter_code
_entity_poly.pdbx_strand_id
1 'polypeptide(L)'
;MMDLNTASDAEIRHYLDRRGIHAGTLARVERLPGGVSGIVVRIDLPNGPVVCKQALERLAVPGAWHADRRRILTEARALEVYGKLTPELVPRLIDVDPDQLILTMTCAPSEWWPWKERLLAGEKAVVATDVAGRLGRCLARWHAGTAGDAALLAAFDDQETYRLLRTDPFYRALGEVHPDLAGRLRELADDLHRDHRCLVHGDFSP
;
A
#
# COMPACT_ATOMS: atom_id res chain seq x y z
N MET A 1 14.01 10.63 14.05
CA MET A 1 13.21 9.70 13.24
C MET A 1 14.11 9.20 12.12
N MET A 2 14.22 7.88 11.93
CA MET A 2 14.94 7.26 10.82
C MET A 2 14.25 7.62 9.51
N ASP A 3 15.03 7.99 8.51
CA ASP A 3 14.56 8.18 7.14
C ASP A 3 15.20 7.11 6.25
N LEU A 4 14.40 6.13 5.82
CA LEU A 4 14.87 5.02 4.99
C LEU A 4 15.45 5.51 3.65
N ASN A 5 15.07 6.70 3.18
CA ASN A 5 15.59 7.27 1.95
C ASN A 5 17.10 7.53 2.07
N THR A 6 17.52 8.09 3.21
CA THR A 6 18.86 8.64 3.42
C THR A 6 19.74 7.83 4.39
N ALA A 7 19.14 6.97 5.20
CA ALA A 7 19.86 6.13 6.16
C ALA A 7 20.86 5.19 5.47
N SER A 8 22.06 5.05 6.01
CA SER A 8 23.00 4.04 5.53
C SER A 8 22.49 2.61 5.75
N ASP A 9 23.02 1.67 4.97
CA ASP A 9 22.67 0.25 5.14
C ASP A 9 23.01 -0.27 6.55
N ALA A 10 24.06 0.27 7.18
CA ALA A 10 24.43 -0.06 8.55
C ALA A 10 23.39 0.43 9.57
N GLU A 11 22.86 1.65 9.38
CA GLU A 11 21.79 2.20 10.22
C GLU A 11 20.49 1.40 10.09
N ILE A 12 20.14 0.97 8.87
CA ILE A 12 18.95 0.14 8.62
C ILE A 12 19.07 -1.22 9.29
N ARG A 13 20.23 -1.90 9.16
CA ARG A 13 20.50 -3.17 9.86
C ARG A 13 20.43 -3.00 11.37
N HIS A 14 21.10 -1.97 11.91
CA HIS A 14 21.06 -1.70 13.34
C HIS A 14 19.65 -1.38 13.85
N TYR A 15 18.86 -0.65 13.08
CA TYR A 15 17.46 -0.42 13.38
C TYR A 15 16.68 -1.73 13.48
N LEU A 16 16.79 -2.62 12.49
CA LEU A 16 16.13 -3.92 12.50
C LEU A 16 16.55 -4.79 13.67
N ASP A 17 17.83 -4.83 14.02
CA ASP A 17 18.33 -5.57 15.18
C ASP A 17 17.65 -5.09 16.48
N ARG A 18 17.46 -3.77 16.65
CA ARG A 18 16.73 -3.20 17.81
C ARG A 18 15.24 -3.53 17.81
N ARG A 19 14.67 -3.83 16.65
CA ARG A 19 13.29 -4.33 16.49
C ARG A 19 13.18 -5.85 16.67
N GLY A 20 14.27 -6.55 16.96
CA GLY A 20 14.30 -8.01 17.08
C GLY A 20 14.34 -8.76 15.74
N ILE A 21 14.61 -8.05 14.64
CA ILE A 21 14.74 -8.60 13.30
C ILE A 21 16.22 -8.69 12.95
N HIS A 22 16.83 -9.82 13.29
CA HIS A 22 18.28 -9.99 13.21
C HIS A 22 18.76 -10.22 11.78
N ALA A 23 19.19 -9.14 11.11
CA ALA A 23 19.72 -9.21 9.74
C ALA A 23 21.17 -9.72 9.70
N GLY A 24 21.95 -9.41 10.74
CA GLY A 24 23.40 -9.62 10.71
C GLY A 24 24.13 -8.53 9.92
N THR A 25 25.41 -8.34 10.22
CA THR A 25 26.19 -7.17 9.79
C THR A 25 26.44 -7.11 8.28
N LEU A 26 26.38 -8.25 7.59
CA LEU A 26 26.64 -8.39 6.15
C LEU A 26 25.37 -8.55 5.30
N ALA A 27 24.18 -8.45 5.90
CA ALA A 27 22.94 -8.55 5.14
C ALA A 27 22.90 -7.49 4.02
N ARG A 28 22.57 -7.94 2.81
CA ARG A 28 22.35 -7.04 1.68
C ARG A 28 21.11 -6.20 1.97
N VAL A 29 21.27 -4.90 1.77
CA VAL A 29 20.20 -3.91 1.86
C VAL A 29 20.03 -3.31 0.47
N GLU A 30 18.80 -3.29 -0.04
CA GLU A 30 18.50 -2.84 -1.39
C GLU A 30 17.27 -1.94 -1.39
N ARG A 31 17.40 -0.72 -1.91
CA ARG A 31 16.27 0.19 -2.12
C ARG A 31 15.53 -0.23 -3.38
N LEU A 32 14.25 -0.57 -3.24
CA LEU A 32 13.43 -1.01 -4.36
C LEU A 32 12.79 0.20 -5.06
N PRO A 33 12.86 0.29 -6.40
CA PRO A 33 12.22 1.35 -7.17
C PRO A 33 10.71 1.09 -7.36
N GLY A 34 10.02 2.03 -8.01
CA GLY A 34 8.68 1.83 -8.58
C GLY A 34 7.51 2.47 -7.82
N GLY A 35 7.68 2.79 -6.54
CA GLY A 35 6.67 3.49 -5.75
C GLY A 35 6.86 5.01 -5.75
N VAL A 36 5.77 5.77 -5.88
CA VAL A 36 5.80 7.24 -5.72
C VAL A 36 5.43 7.70 -4.30
N SER A 37 4.85 6.81 -3.48
CA SER A 37 4.25 7.17 -2.20
C SER A 37 5.06 6.74 -0.97
N GLY A 38 6.17 6.03 -1.16
CA GLY A 38 6.97 5.53 -0.04
C GLY A 38 8.34 5.04 -0.48
N ILE A 39 9.22 4.93 0.48
CA ILE A 39 10.50 4.26 0.35
C ILE A 39 10.31 2.80 0.74
N VAL A 40 10.83 1.91 -0.09
CA VAL A 40 10.78 0.47 0.11
C VAL A 40 12.21 -0.04 0.12
N VAL A 41 12.60 -0.72 1.20
CA VAL A 41 13.93 -1.29 1.35
C VAL A 41 13.78 -2.78 1.61
N ARG A 42 14.42 -3.60 0.77
CA ARG A 42 14.59 -5.02 0.97
C ARG A 42 15.84 -5.30 1.81
N ILE A 43 15.73 -6.26 2.72
CA ILE A 43 16.84 -6.76 3.53
C ILE A 43 16.87 -8.28 3.42
N ASP A 44 17.99 -8.83 2.98
CA ASP A 44 18.19 -10.28 2.89
C ASP A 44 18.57 -10.86 4.27
N LEU A 45 17.61 -11.52 4.93
CA LEU A 45 17.84 -12.20 6.22
C LEU A 45 18.16 -13.69 6.00
N PRO A 46 18.76 -14.38 6.99
CA PRO A 46 19.03 -15.82 6.92
C PRO A 46 17.77 -16.69 6.69
N ASN A 47 16.61 -16.24 7.17
CA ASN A 47 15.33 -16.95 7.06
C ASN A 47 14.44 -16.44 5.90
N GLY A 48 15.01 -15.66 4.98
CA GLY A 48 14.33 -15.12 3.81
C GLY A 48 14.23 -13.58 3.84
N PRO A 49 14.10 -12.95 2.68
CA PRO A 49 14.08 -11.49 2.59
C PRO A 49 12.83 -10.88 3.22
N VAL A 50 13.03 -9.72 3.84
CA VAL A 50 11.96 -8.85 4.35
C VAL A 50 12.01 -7.50 3.66
N VAL A 51 10.91 -6.77 3.75
CA VAL A 51 10.79 -5.41 3.23
C VAL A 51 10.40 -4.47 4.35
N CYS A 52 11.16 -3.39 4.51
CA CYS A 52 10.78 -2.21 5.28
C CYS A 52 10.15 -1.17 4.35
N LYS A 53 9.01 -0.63 4.74
CA LYS A 53 8.32 0.43 3.99
C LYS A 53 8.08 1.63 4.89
N GLN A 54 8.33 2.82 4.34
CA GLN A 54 8.10 4.08 5.01
C GLN A 54 7.42 5.06 4.06
N ALA A 55 6.34 5.70 4.50
CA ALA A 55 5.61 6.67 3.70
C ALA A 55 6.41 7.97 3.52
N LEU A 56 6.35 8.54 2.31
CA LEU A 56 6.87 9.88 2.02
C LEU A 56 5.86 10.96 2.40
N GLU A 57 6.30 12.09 2.94
CA GLU A 57 5.41 13.24 3.16
C GLU A 57 4.98 13.89 1.84
N ARG A 58 5.96 14.11 0.96
CA ARG A 58 5.75 14.56 -0.42
C ARG A 58 5.96 13.38 -1.36
N LEU A 59 4.95 13.05 -2.16
CA LEU A 59 5.01 11.97 -3.14
C LEU A 59 6.05 12.31 -4.23
N ALA A 60 6.76 11.29 -4.71
CA ALA A 60 7.78 11.38 -5.74
C ALA A 60 7.15 11.50 -7.14
N VAL A 61 6.39 12.57 -7.34
CA VAL A 61 5.75 12.95 -8.60
C VAL A 61 6.13 14.39 -8.96
N PRO A 62 5.98 14.81 -10.23
CA PRO A 62 6.33 16.19 -10.63
C PRO A 62 5.55 17.28 -9.86
N GLY A 63 4.27 17.02 -9.55
CA GLY A 63 3.40 17.94 -8.83
C GLY A 63 3.67 18.01 -7.32
N ALA A 64 3.21 19.08 -6.68
CA ALA A 64 3.19 19.18 -5.22
C ALA A 64 2.03 18.34 -4.68
N TRP A 65 2.33 17.09 -4.31
CA TRP A 65 1.34 16.17 -3.75
C TRP A 65 1.82 15.69 -2.38
N HIS A 66 1.13 16.13 -1.33
CA HIS A 66 1.49 15.86 0.06
C HIS A 66 0.42 15.01 0.74
N ALA A 67 0.85 14.14 1.66
CA ALA A 67 -0.03 13.36 2.51
C ALA A 67 0.67 12.99 3.82
N ASP A 68 -0.10 12.83 4.90
CA ASP A 68 0.43 12.43 6.20
C ASP A 68 1.12 11.05 6.08
N ARG A 69 2.33 10.96 6.64
CA ARG A 69 3.12 9.73 6.69
C ARG A 69 2.49 8.68 7.59
N ARG A 70 1.64 9.08 8.55
CA ARG A 70 0.89 8.18 9.45
C ARG A 70 0.00 7.19 8.72
N ARG A 71 -0.30 7.43 7.43
CA ARG A 71 -0.99 6.47 6.55
C ARG A 71 -0.31 5.09 6.47
N ILE A 72 0.99 5.00 6.75
CA ILE A 72 1.68 3.71 6.83
C ILE A 72 1.11 2.81 7.94
N LEU A 73 0.54 3.40 9.00
CA LEU A 73 -0.13 2.66 10.07
C LEU A 73 -1.50 2.15 9.61
N THR A 74 -2.19 2.90 8.76
CA THR A 74 -3.42 2.45 8.09
C THR A 74 -3.12 1.27 7.16
N GLU A 75 -2.02 1.34 6.39
CA GLU A 75 -1.56 0.22 5.57
C GLU A 75 -1.25 -1.03 6.40
N ALA A 76 -0.53 -0.86 7.52
CA ALA A 76 -0.23 -1.99 8.41
C ALA A 76 -1.50 -2.63 8.98
N ARG A 77 -2.47 -1.82 9.47
CA ARG A 77 -3.77 -2.33 9.93
C ARG A 77 -4.52 -3.06 8.82
N ALA A 78 -4.52 -2.53 7.60
CA ALA A 78 -5.16 -3.18 6.46
C ALA A 78 -4.51 -4.55 6.16
N LEU A 79 -3.18 -4.65 6.20
CA LEU A 79 -2.46 -5.92 6.03
C LEU A 79 -2.85 -6.95 7.09
N GLU A 80 -3.02 -6.56 8.36
CA GLU A 80 -3.49 -7.47 9.41
C GLU A 80 -4.91 -7.97 9.14
N VAL A 81 -5.81 -7.09 8.73
CA VAL A 81 -7.21 -7.43 8.43
C VAL A 81 -7.29 -8.36 7.23
N TYR A 82 -6.68 -7.96 6.11
CA TYR A 82 -6.68 -8.77 4.89
C TYR A 82 -5.89 -10.06 5.05
N GLY A 83 -4.85 -10.09 5.89
CA GLY A 83 -4.09 -11.30 6.22
C GLY A 83 -4.91 -12.35 6.97
N LYS A 84 -5.90 -11.93 7.78
CA LYS A 84 -6.85 -12.87 8.40
C LYS A 84 -7.83 -13.46 7.39
N LEU A 85 -8.15 -12.71 6.33
CA LEU A 85 -9.14 -13.10 5.32
C LEU A 85 -8.50 -13.91 4.19
N THR A 86 -7.36 -13.49 3.65
CA THR A 86 -6.67 -14.11 2.51
C THR A 86 -5.14 -14.06 2.73
N PRO A 87 -4.60 -14.82 3.70
CA PRO A 87 -3.18 -14.79 4.04
C PRO A 87 -2.25 -15.12 2.86
N GLU A 88 -2.74 -15.82 1.85
CA GLU A 88 -2.02 -16.20 0.64
C GLU A 88 -1.94 -15.10 -0.43
N LEU A 89 -2.71 -14.01 -0.28
CA LEU A 89 -2.85 -12.92 -1.26
C LEU A 89 -2.31 -11.57 -0.78
N VAL A 90 -1.75 -11.52 0.44
CA VAL A 90 -1.12 -10.31 1.00
C VAL A 90 0.22 -10.66 1.66
N PRO A 91 1.20 -9.75 1.68
CA PRO A 91 2.41 -9.98 2.46
C PRO A 91 2.07 -10.05 3.95
N ARG A 92 2.74 -10.96 4.66
CA ARG A 92 2.58 -11.07 6.12
C ARG A 92 3.30 -9.90 6.77
N LEU A 93 2.58 -9.12 7.57
CA LEU A 93 3.15 -8.11 8.44
C LEU A 93 4.01 -8.77 9.53
N ILE A 94 5.22 -8.25 9.74
CA ILE A 94 6.20 -8.77 10.70
C ILE A 94 6.33 -7.83 11.89
N ASP A 95 6.43 -6.52 11.63
CA ASP A 95 6.61 -5.49 12.65
C ASP A 95 6.04 -4.15 12.19
N VAL A 96 5.65 -3.31 13.15
CA VAL A 96 5.27 -1.91 12.92
C VAL A 96 5.90 -1.04 14.00
N ASP A 97 6.66 -0.04 13.58
CA ASP A 97 7.20 0.99 14.45
C ASP A 97 6.39 2.28 14.26
N PRO A 98 5.46 2.60 15.19
CA PRO A 98 4.64 3.80 15.09
C PRO A 98 5.41 5.10 15.34
N ASP A 99 6.58 5.03 15.98
CA ASP A 99 7.42 6.19 16.27
C ASP A 99 8.30 6.55 15.07
N GLN A 100 8.75 5.54 14.31
CA GLN A 100 9.50 5.73 13.07
C GLN A 100 8.61 5.77 11.81
N LEU A 101 7.34 5.40 11.93
CA LEU A 101 6.41 5.23 10.81
C LEU A 101 6.96 4.26 9.76
N ILE A 102 7.50 3.13 10.23
CA ILE A 102 8.05 2.07 9.40
C ILE A 102 7.24 0.80 9.65
N LEU A 103 6.78 0.16 8.59
CA LEU A 103 6.26 -1.20 8.66
C LEU A 103 7.28 -2.16 8.05
N THR A 104 7.36 -3.37 8.59
CA THR A 104 8.18 -4.46 8.07
C THR A 104 7.30 -5.65 7.75
N MET A 105 7.46 -6.23 6.57
CA MET A 105 6.66 -7.36 6.08
C MET A 105 7.50 -8.34 5.27
N THR A 106 6.94 -9.52 4.97
CA THR A 106 7.57 -10.49 4.08
C THR A 106 7.77 -9.90 2.69
N CYS A 107 8.93 -10.18 2.07
CA CYS A 107 9.14 -9.84 0.67
C CYS A 107 8.30 -10.74 -0.24
N ALA A 108 7.79 -10.18 -1.34
CA ALA A 108 7.18 -10.99 -2.39
C ALA A 108 8.22 -11.97 -2.99
N PRO A 109 7.80 -13.16 -3.45
CA PRO A 109 8.70 -14.09 -4.13
C PRO A 109 9.39 -13.44 -5.35
N SER A 110 10.64 -13.80 -5.60
CA SER A 110 11.46 -13.20 -6.66
C SER A 110 10.96 -13.46 -8.07
N GLU A 111 10.17 -14.52 -8.23
CA GLU A 111 9.50 -14.90 -9.47
C GLU A 111 8.16 -14.19 -9.66
N TRP A 112 7.77 -13.25 -8.79
CA TRP A 112 6.58 -12.45 -8.99
C TRP A 112 6.93 -11.16 -9.74
N TRP A 113 5.97 -10.66 -10.51
CA TRP A 113 6.13 -9.46 -11.33
C TRP A 113 5.01 -8.44 -11.06
N PRO A 114 5.29 -7.13 -11.14
CA PRO A 114 4.25 -6.12 -11.16
C PRO A 114 3.27 -6.39 -12.31
N TRP A 115 1.99 -6.47 -12.00
CA TRP A 115 0.99 -6.91 -12.98
C TRP A 115 0.82 -5.91 -14.12
N LYS A 116 0.92 -4.61 -13.84
CA LYS A 116 0.96 -3.54 -14.84
C LYS A 116 2.02 -3.77 -15.92
N GLU A 117 3.22 -4.21 -15.55
CA GLU A 117 4.29 -4.45 -16.52
C GLU A 117 3.95 -5.58 -17.47
N ARG A 118 3.35 -6.67 -16.95
CA ARG A 118 2.85 -7.79 -17.77
C ARG A 118 1.77 -7.34 -18.74
N LEU A 119 0.80 -6.56 -18.25
CA LEU A 119 -0.28 -6.02 -19.09
C LEU A 119 0.27 -5.13 -20.21
N LEU A 120 1.19 -4.22 -19.89
CA LEU A 120 1.81 -3.34 -20.88
C LEU A 120 2.69 -4.10 -21.89
N ALA A 121 3.26 -5.24 -21.48
CA ALA A 121 4.01 -6.14 -22.36
C ALA A 121 3.12 -7.04 -23.24
N GLY A 122 1.79 -6.87 -23.22
CA GLY A 122 0.86 -7.63 -24.06
C GLY A 122 0.57 -9.04 -23.52
N GLU A 123 0.40 -9.17 -22.20
CA GLU A 123 0.03 -10.44 -21.57
C GLU A 123 -1.19 -11.09 -22.23
N LYS A 124 -1.19 -12.42 -22.29
CA LYS A 124 -2.24 -13.19 -22.95
C LYS A 124 -3.58 -12.98 -22.24
N ALA A 125 -4.62 -12.71 -23.03
CA ALA A 125 -5.97 -12.47 -22.51
C ALA A 125 -6.49 -13.58 -21.58
N VAL A 126 -6.16 -14.85 -21.86
CA VAL A 126 -6.53 -15.98 -21.00
C VAL A 126 -5.90 -15.90 -19.61
N VAL A 127 -4.62 -15.53 -19.53
CA VAL A 127 -3.91 -15.35 -18.26
C VAL A 127 -4.49 -14.14 -17.53
N ALA A 128 -4.70 -13.03 -18.24
CA ALA A 128 -5.28 -11.82 -17.66
C ALA A 128 -6.69 -12.06 -17.09
N THR A 129 -7.49 -12.89 -17.76
CA THR A 129 -8.83 -13.27 -17.30
C THR A 129 -8.79 -14.11 -16.02
N ASP A 130 -7.88 -15.08 -15.92
CA ASP A 130 -7.72 -15.87 -14.69
C ASP A 130 -7.27 -14.98 -13.51
N VAL A 131 -6.28 -14.11 -13.73
CA VAL A 131 -5.83 -13.14 -12.71
C VAL A 131 -6.97 -12.23 -12.28
N ALA A 132 -7.71 -11.64 -13.22
CA ALA A 132 -8.87 -10.80 -12.90
C ALA A 132 -9.94 -11.56 -12.08
N GLY A 133 -10.23 -12.81 -12.43
CA GLY A 133 -11.17 -13.65 -11.68
C GLY A 133 -10.70 -13.94 -10.25
N ARG A 134 -9.40 -14.19 -10.06
CA ARG A 134 -8.81 -14.39 -8.72
C ARG A 134 -8.87 -13.12 -7.88
N LEU A 135 -8.48 -11.98 -8.45
CA LEU A 135 -8.52 -10.68 -7.77
C LEU A 135 -9.96 -10.27 -7.43
N GLY A 136 -10.92 -10.51 -8.33
CA GLY A 136 -12.34 -10.25 -8.06
C GLY A 136 -12.89 -11.09 -6.89
N ARG A 137 -12.53 -12.38 -6.80
CA ARG A 137 -12.87 -13.23 -5.65
C ARG A 137 -12.19 -12.74 -4.36
N CYS A 138 -10.96 -12.27 -4.44
CA CYS A 138 -10.24 -11.69 -3.32
C CYS A 138 -10.97 -10.46 -2.77
N LEU A 139 -11.27 -9.48 -3.63
CA LEU A 139 -12.01 -8.27 -3.25
C LEU A 139 -13.39 -8.61 -2.66
N ALA A 140 -14.12 -9.55 -3.28
CA ALA A 140 -15.41 -9.99 -2.75
C ALA A 140 -15.28 -10.57 -1.32
N ARG A 141 -14.22 -11.34 -1.06
CA ARG A 141 -13.94 -11.90 0.27
C ARG A 141 -13.56 -10.82 1.29
N TRP A 142 -12.77 -9.83 0.90
CA TRP A 142 -12.43 -8.68 1.76
C TRP A 142 -13.66 -7.84 2.10
N HIS A 143 -14.44 -7.46 1.10
CA HIS A 143 -15.63 -6.66 1.28
C HIS A 143 -16.67 -7.41 2.13
N ALA A 144 -16.95 -8.68 1.82
CA ALA A 144 -17.90 -9.48 2.60
C ALA A 144 -17.40 -9.74 4.03
N GLY A 145 -16.10 -9.99 4.22
CA GLY A 145 -15.51 -10.28 5.52
C GLY A 145 -15.39 -9.07 6.44
N THR A 146 -15.56 -7.85 5.92
CA THR A 146 -15.49 -6.60 6.70
C THR A 146 -16.80 -5.82 6.67
N ALA A 147 -17.82 -6.34 5.99
CA ALA A 147 -19.10 -5.66 5.85
C ALA A 147 -19.83 -5.58 7.20
N GLY A 148 -20.30 -4.38 7.56
CA GLY A 148 -21.09 -4.14 8.77
C GLY A 148 -20.33 -4.22 10.10
N ASP A 149 -19.00 -4.43 10.09
CA ASP A 149 -18.18 -4.39 11.30
C ASP A 149 -17.82 -2.93 11.66
N ALA A 150 -18.74 -2.26 12.36
CA ALA A 150 -18.57 -0.85 12.70
C ALA A 150 -17.30 -0.56 13.52
N ALA A 151 -16.88 -1.50 14.38
CA ALA A 151 -15.69 -1.32 15.23
C ALA A 151 -14.41 -1.39 14.40
N LEU A 152 -14.33 -2.33 13.46
CA LEU A 152 -13.25 -2.40 12.48
C LEU A 152 -13.21 -1.13 11.63
N LEU A 153 -14.34 -0.73 11.04
CA LEU A 153 -14.39 0.40 10.12
C LEU A 153 -14.04 1.73 10.78
N ALA A 154 -14.39 1.92 12.05
CA ALA A 154 -13.99 3.10 12.82
C ALA A 154 -12.45 3.25 12.94
N ALA A 155 -11.68 2.16 12.82
CA ALA A 155 -10.22 2.22 12.81
C ALA A 155 -9.62 2.74 11.49
N PHE A 156 -10.45 2.95 10.46
CA PHE A 156 -10.06 3.39 9.11
C PHE A 156 -10.70 4.73 8.69
N ASP A 157 -11.16 5.56 9.64
CA ASP A 157 -11.90 6.81 9.36
C ASP A 157 -11.01 8.01 8.95
N ASP A 158 -9.83 7.77 8.39
CA ASP A 158 -8.97 8.85 7.87
C ASP A 158 -9.45 9.30 6.48
N GLN A 159 -10.57 10.04 6.50
CA GLN A 159 -11.19 10.60 5.30
C GLN A 159 -10.30 11.63 4.60
N GLU A 160 -9.43 12.32 5.34
CA GLU A 160 -8.55 13.34 4.78
C GLU A 160 -7.44 12.71 3.93
N THR A 161 -6.73 11.70 4.45
CA THR A 161 -5.74 10.96 3.67
C THR A 161 -6.38 10.31 2.44
N TYR A 162 -7.57 9.71 2.59
CA TYR A 162 -8.28 9.13 1.46
C TYR A 162 -8.64 10.17 0.41
N ARG A 163 -9.11 11.36 0.83
CA ARG A 163 -9.43 12.47 -0.07
C ARG A 163 -8.18 12.94 -0.83
N LEU A 164 -7.11 13.25 -0.10
CA LEU A 164 -5.86 13.79 -0.65
C LEU A 164 -5.16 12.80 -1.58
N LEU A 165 -5.27 11.50 -1.34
CA LEU A 165 -4.59 10.48 -2.14
C LEU A 165 -5.46 9.87 -3.24
N ARG A 166 -6.80 9.95 -3.14
CA ARG A 166 -7.71 9.26 -4.06
C ARG A 166 -8.74 10.17 -4.68
N THR A 167 -9.63 10.77 -3.92
CA THR A 167 -10.76 11.45 -4.57
C THR A 167 -10.36 12.74 -5.27
N ASP A 168 -9.55 13.59 -4.64
CA ASP A 168 -9.12 14.84 -5.27
C ASP A 168 -8.22 14.67 -6.51
N PRO A 169 -7.12 13.89 -6.47
CA PRO A 169 -6.19 13.80 -7.60
C PRO A 169 -6.78 13.11 -8.83
N PHE A 170 -7.82 12.28 -8.67
CA PHE A 170 -8.43 11.53 -9.77
C PHE A 170 -9.78 12.07 -10.21
N TYR A 171 -10.61 12.59 -9.30
CA TYR A 171 -11.95 13.08 -9.63
C TYR A 171 -11.98 14.60 -9.76
N ARG A 172 -11.50 15.33 -8.74
CA ARG A 172 -11.51 16.80 -8.75
C ARG A 172 -10.60 17.36 -9.83
N ALA A 173 -9.35 16.90 -9.88
CA ALA A 173 -8.40 17.33 -10.89
C ALA A 173 -8.89 17.03 -12.32
N LEU A 174 -9.54 15.87 -12.52
CA LEU A 174 -10.13 15.55 -13.82
C LEU A 174 -11.32 16.44 -14.16
N GLY A 175 -12.13 16.82 -13.17
CA GLY A 175 -13.24 17.76 -13.34
C GLY A 175 -12.79 19.18 -13.71
N GLU A 176 -11.60 19.61 -13.28
CA GLU A 176 -11.00 20.88 -13.71
C GLU A 176 -10.61 20.86 -15.20
N VAL A 177 -10.13 19.71 -15.69
CA VAL A 177 -9.78 19.51 -17.10
C VAL A 177 -11.02 19.29 -17.99
N HIS A 178 -12.07 18.68 -17.43
CA HIS A 178 -13.33 18.36 -18.12
C HIS A 178 -14.54 18.96 -17.39
N PRO A 179 -14.80 20.28 -17.55
CA PRO A 179 -15.86 20.97 -16.82
C PRO A 179 -17.27 20.42 -17.05
N ASP A 180 -17.52 19.83 -18.22
CA ASP A 180 -18.77 19.16 -18.59
C ASP A 180 -19.04 17.89 -17.76
N LEU A 181 -17.97 17.22 -17.30
CA LEU A 181 -18.04 16.03 -16.44
C LEU A 181 -17.90 16.36 -14.95
N ALA A 182 -17.55 17.60 -14.59
CA ALA A 182 -17.19 17.99 -13.23
C ALA A 182 -18.29 17.71 -12.19
N GLY A 183 -19.56 17.92 -12.56
CA GLY A 183 -20.70 17.60 -11.68
C GLY A 183 -20.75 16.11 -11.34
N ARG A 184 -20.64 15.25 -12.36
CA ARG A 184 -20.69 13.80 -12.18
C ARG A 184 -19.48 13.24 -11.43
N LEU A 185 -18.28 13.77 -11.70
CA LEU A 185 -17.06 13.37 -11.00
C LEU A 185 -17.12 13.72 -9.51
N ARG A 186 -17.70 14.89 -9.18
CA ARG A 186 -17.92 15.29 -7.78
C ARG A 186 -18.89 14.37 -7.06
N GLU A 187 -20.01 14.02 -7.69
CA GLU A 187 -20.96 13.06 -7.12
C GLU A 187 -20.30 11.71 -6.81
N LEU A 188 -19.49 11.18 -7.74
CA LEU A 188 -18.77 9.93 -7.53
C LEU A 188 -17.76 10.02 -6.38
N ALA A 189 -17.05 11.15 -6.25
CA ALA A 189 -16.14 11.37 -5.14
C ALA A 189 -16.88 11.46 -3.80
N ASP A 190 -17.99 12.19 -3.74
CA ASP A 190 -18.81 12.35 -2.54
C ASP A 190 -19.43 11.02 -2.11
N ASP A 191 -19.86 10.18 -3.06
CA ASP A 191 -20.38 8.83 -2.79
C ASP A 191 -19.36 7.96 -2.04
N LEU A 192 -18.09 8.00 -2.46
CA LEU A 192 -17.01 7.23 -1.82
C LEU A 192 -16.77 7.64 -0.36
N HIS A 193 -17.04 8.89 0.01
CA HIS A 193 -16.88 9.38 1.38
C HIS A 193 -18.10 9.15 2.27
N ARG A 194 -19.29 8.96 1.69
CA ARG A 194 -20.54 8.76 2.45
C ARG A 194 -20.80 7.30 2.81
N ASP A 195 -20.37 6.37 1.97
CA ASP A 195 -20.81 4.98 2.05
C ASP A 195 -19.76 4.07 2.69
N HIS A 196 -19.93 3.75 3.97
CA HIS A 196 -18.97 2.96 4.75
C HIS A 196 -19.45 1.51 4.96
N ARG A 197 -19.74 0.79 3.87
CA ARG A 197 -20.31 -0.58 3.97
C ARG A 197 -19.31 -1.61 4.45
N CYS A 198 -18.07 -1.49 4.00
CA CYS A 198 -16.99 -2.47 4.19
C CYS A 198 -15.64 -1.76 4.01
N LEU A 199 -14.57 -2.43 4.43
CA LEU A 199 -13.22 -1.94 4.19
C LEU A 199 -12.83 -2.20 2.74
N VAL A 200 -12.44 -1.15 2.03
CA VAL A 200 -11.92 -1.21 0.66
C VAL A 200 -10.41 -1.05 0.65
N HIS A 201 -9.72 -1.63 -0.33
CA HIS A 201 -8.27 -1.42 -0.49
C HIS A 201 -7.94 0.06 -0.75
N GLY A 202 -8.84 0.79 -1.41
CA GLY A 202 -8.70 2.22 -1.68
C GLY A 202 -7.71 2.59 -2.80
N ASP A 203 -6.98 1.62 -3.36
CA ASP A 203 -6.03 1.80 -4.48
C ASP A 203 -5.72 0.48 -5.22
N PHE A 204 -6.75 -0.18 -5.73
CA PHE A 204 -6.60 -1.51 -6.29
C PHE A 204 -6.36 -1.44 -7.80
N SER A 205 -5.15 -1.01 -8.19
CA SER A 205 -4.70 -0.94 -9.59
C SER A 205 -3.67 -2.03 -9.90
N PRO A 206 -3.54 -2.47 -11.18
CA PRO A 206 -2.51 -3.41 -11.61
C PRO A 206 -1.08 -2.83 -11.47
#